data_AF-A0A951AUJ9-F1
#
_entry.id   AF-A0A951AUJ9-F1
#
_cell.length_a   1.000
_cell.length_b   1.000
_cell.length_c   1.000
_cell.angle_alpha   90.00
_cell.angle_beta   90.00
_cell.angle_gamma   90.00
#
_symmetry.space_group_name_H-M   'P 1'
#
loop_
_entity.id
_entity.type
_entity.pdbx_description
1 polymer ?
#
loop_
_entity_poly.entity_id
_entity_poly.type
_entity_poly.pdbx_seq_one_letter_code
_entity_poly.pdbx_strand_id
1 'polypeptide(L)'
;MEVTVHASDPIPRPLRDHLERAKLGVDESYVVLPRSLAESMPLPWQQQMAYLLDELHRTYDDLPWPIYRVVPSRAERLVDLDESQLAEAGYLLEIDSSGELVYRDRNDSVVADPQSTKVLVPCLDPIFHQPRAISP
;
A
#
# COMPACT_ATOMS: atom_id res chain seq x y z
N MET A 1 50.75 -4.85 -12.93
CA MET A 1 49.58 -5.69 -13.21
C MET A 1 48.43 -5.13 -12.38
N GLU A 2 47.68 -4.19 -12.94
CA GLU A 2 46.50 -3.62 -12.27
C GLU A 2 45.38 -4.65 -12.32
N VAL A 3 44.93 -5.09 -11.15
CA VAL A 3 43.72 -5.91 -11.01
C VAL A 3 42.55 -4.92 -10.99
N THR A 4 41.91 -4.73 -12.13
CA THR A 4 40.60 -4.07 -12.19
C THR A 4 39.61 -4.94 -11.44
N VAL A 5 39.14 -4.44 -10.29
CA VAL A 5 38.01 -5.05 -9.57
C VAL A 5 36.77 -4.87 -10.45
N HIS A 6 36.39 -5.92 -11.16
CA HIS A 6 35.08 -5.98 -11.79
C HIS A 6 34.04 -5.93 -10.67
N ALA A 7 33.30 -4.81 -10.59
CA ALA A 7 32.08 -4.75 -9.81
C ALA A 7 31.21 -5.94 -10.23
N SER A 8 30.92 -6.84 -9.29
CA SER A 8 30.02 -7.97 -9.52
C SER A 8 28.69 -7.44 -10.06
N ASP A 9 28.18 -8.06 -11.13
CA ASP A 9 26.84 -7.75 -11.63
C ASP A 9 25.81 -7.80 -10.48
N PRO A 10 24.87 -6.85 -10.42
CA PRO A 10 23.88 -6.82 -9.35
C PRO A 10 23.05 -8.12 -9.36
N ILE A 11 22.86 -8.73 -8.19
CA ILE A 11 22.03 -9.92 -8.01
C ILE A 11 20.61 -9.63 -8.54
N PRO A 12 20.04 -10.45 -9.44
CA PRO A 12 18.69 -10.24 -9.96
C PRO A 12 17.65 -10.21 -8.84
N ARG A 13 16.77 -9.19 -8.84
CA ARG A 13 15.65 -9.07 -7.89
C ARG A 13 14.32 -8.99 -8.65
N PRO A 14 13.93 -10.05 -9.39
CA PRO A 14 12.85 -9.97 -10.38
C PRO A 14 11.50 -9.54 -9.78
N LEU A 15 11.17 -10.00 -8.57
CA LEU A 15 9.94 -9.58 -7.89
C LEU A 15 9.99 -8.10 -7.51
N ARG A 16 11.10 -7.64 -6.91
CA ARG A 16 11.29 -6.23 -6.55
C ARG A 16 11.17 -5.32 -7.77
N ASP A 17 11.89 -5.65 -8.84
CA ASP A 17 11.89 -4.86 -10.08
C ASP A 17 10.50 -4.83 -10.73
N HIS A 18 9.72 -5.89 -10.58
CA HIS A 18 8.32 -5.91 -11.03
C HIS A 18 7.44 -4.99 -10.18
N LEU A 19 7.53 -5.07 -8.85
CA LEU A 19 6.73 -4.27 -7.92
C LEU A 19 7.05 -2.77 -8.01
N GLU A 20 8.31 -2.40 -8.18
CA GLU A 20 8.73 -1.00 -8.39
C GLU A 20 8.14 -0.39 -9.67
N ARG A 21 7.78 -1.21 -10.66
CA ARG A 21 7.11 -0.78 -11.90
C ARG A 21 5.59 -0.91 -11.85
N ALA A 22 5.05 -1.66 -10.88
CA ALA A 22 3.63 -1.90 -10.77
C ALA A 22 2.91 -0.61 -10.33
N LYS A 23 1.71 -0.39 -10.88
CA LYS A 23 0.89 0.79 -10.56
C LYS A 23 -0.39 0.44 -9.78
N LEU A 24 -0.72 -0.85 -9.70
CA LEU A 24 -2.01 -1.32 -9.19
C LEU A 24 -1.79 -2.23 -7.99
N GLY A 25 -2.43 -1.89 -6.86
CA GLY A 25 -2.38 -2.71 -5.65
C GLY A 25 -1.00 -2.84 -5.03
N VAL A 26 -0.07 -1.91 -5.32
CA VAL A 26 1.28 -1.92 -4.75
C VAL A 26 1.58 -0.54 -4.17
N ASP A 27 2.03 -0.53 -2.92
CA ASP A 27 2.68 0.61 -2.28
C ASP A 27 4.02 0.16 -1.66
N GLU A 28 4.65 1.03 -0.87
CA GLU A 28 5.94 0.73 -0.22
C GLU A 28 5.87 -0.40 0.82
N SER A 29 4.69 -0.67 1.38
CA SER A 29 4.46 -1.60 2.48
C SER A 29 3.78 -2.90 2.05
N TYR A 30 2.89 -2.87 1.05
CA TYR A 30 2.01 -3.97 0.70
C TYR A 30 1.87 -4.20 -0.79
N VAL A 31 1.69 -5.48 -1.14
CA VAL A 31 1.12 -5.93 -2.40
C VAL A 31 -0.25 -6.52 -2.10
N VAL A 32 -1.29 -5.85 -2.58
CA VAL A 32 -2.67 -6.22 -2.36
C VAL A 32 -3.21 -6.85 -3.65
N LEU A 33 -3.64 -8.10 -3.54
CA LEU A 33 -4.44 -8.77 -4.56
C LEU A 33 -5.89 -8.88 -4.07
N PRO A 34 -6.83 -8.06 -4.59
CA PRO A 34 -8.23 -8.16 -4.22
C PRO A 34 -8.78 -9.54 -4.52
N ARG A 35 -9.45 -10.14 -3.53
CA ARG A 35 -9.97 -11.52 -3.63
C ARG A 35 -10.92 -11.69 -4.82
N SER A 36 -11.80 -10.72 -5.06
CA SER A 36 -12.72 -10.73 -6.20
C SER A 36 -11.97 -10.81 -7.54
N LEU A 37 -10.86 -10.11 -7.69
CA LEU A 37 -10.02 -10.18 -8.88
C LEU A 37 -9.30 -11.53 -8.97
N ALA A 38 -8.69 -12.00 -7.87
CA ALA A 38 -7.99 -13.29 -7.82
C ALA A 38 -8.90 -14.46 -8.23
N GLU A 39 -10.13 -14.51 -7.68
CA GLU A 39 -11.10 -15.56 -7.97
C GLU A 39 -11.71 -15.42 -9.38
N SER A 40 -11.64 -14.25 -10.00
CA SER A 40 -12.11 -14.02 -11.37
C SER A 40 -11.05 -14.30 -12.46
N MET A 41 -9.81 -14.59 -12.06
CA MET A 41 -8.72 -14.87 -13.01
C MET A 41 -9.02 -16.11 -13.87
N PRO A 42 -8.43 -16.25 -15.06
CA PRO A 42 -8.47 -17.49 -15.83
C PRO A 42 -7.98 -18.69 -15.00
N LEU A 43 -8.59 -19.86 -15.19
CA LEU A 43 -8.28 -21.07 -14.41
C LEU A 43 -6.77 -21.42 -14.35
N PRO A 44 -5.99 -21.34 -15.44
CA PRO A 44 -4.55 -21.60 -15.36
C PRO A 44 -3.81 -20.67 -14.40
N TRP A 45 -4.24 -19.41 -14.30
CA TRP A 45 -3.63 -18.43 -13.38
C TRP A 45 -4.03 -18.72 -11.95
N GLN A 46 -5.29 -19.10 -11.70
CA GLN A 46 -5.73 -19.53 -10.36
C GLN A 46 -4.92 -20.73 -9.88
N GLN A 47 -4.67 -21.71 -10.75
CA GLN A 47 -3.86 -22.89 -10.41
C GLN A 47 -2.40 -22.53 -10.08
N GLN A 48 -1.78 -21.68 -10.89
CA GLN A 48 -0.42 -21.18 -10.64
C GLN A 48 -0.35 -20.38 -9.33
N MET A 49 -1.31 -19.49 -9.10
CA MET A 49 -1.39 -18.68 -7.88
C MET A 49 -1.59 -19.55 -6.64
N ALA A 50 -2.49 -20.53 -6.70
CA ALA A 50 -2.74 -21.45 -5.60
C ALA A 50 -1.46 -22.23 -5.22
N TYR A 51 -0.70 -22.70 -6.22
CA TYR A 51 0.59 -23.36 -5.99
C TYR A 51 1.59 -22.44 -5.30
N LEU A 52 1.75 -21.20 -5.78
CA LEU A 52 2.68 -20.23 -5.20
C LEU A 52 2.30 -19.83 -3.77
N LEU A 53 1.01 -19.61 -3.50
CA LEU A 53 0.51 -19.29 -2.16
C LEU A 53 0.72 -20.46 -1.20
N ASP A 54 0.53 -21.70 -1.66
CA ASP A 54 0.79 -22.87 -0.83
C ASP A 54 2.28 -23.03 -0.49
N GLU A 55 3.19 -22.80 -1.44
CA GLU A 55 4.63 -22.76 -1.17
C GLU A 55 5.01 -21.61 -0.22
N LEU A 56 4.42 -20.41 -0.40
CA LEU A 56 4.63 -19.27 0.48
C LEU A 56 4.23 -19.62 1.93
N HIS A 57 3.02 -20.14 2.12
CA HIS A 57 2.53 -20.50 3.46
C HIS A 57 3.38 -21.60 4.10
N ARG A 58 3.81 -22.61 3.34
CA ARG A 58 4.70 -23.66 3.83
C ARG A 58 6.10 -23.16 4.17
N THR A 59 6.61 -22.15 3.45
CA THR A 59 7.95 -21.59 3.67
C THR A 59 8.02 -20.70 4.91
N TYR A 60 6.92 -20.03 5.25
CA TYR A 60 6.82 -19.06 6.34
C TYR A 60 5.75 -19.47 7.37
N ASP A 61 5.59 -20.77 7.61
CA ASP A 61 4.57 -21.33 8.50
C ASP A 61 4.87 -21.06 9.99
N ASP A 62 6.13 -20.77 10.31
CA ASP A 62 6.64 -20.46 11.64
C ASP A 62 6.36 -19.02 12.10
N LEU A 63 6.00 -18.14 11.16
CA LEU A 63 5.68 -16.75 11.49
C LEU A 63 4.28 -16.63 12.12
N PRO A 64 4.07 -15.76 13.11
CA PRO A 64 2.75 -15.52 13.67
C PRO A 64 1.94 -14.56 12.76
N TRP A 65 1.31 -15.10 11.71
CA TRP A 65 0.53 -14.31 10.76
C TRP A 65 -0.63 -13.60 11.44
N PRO A 66 -0.64 -12.24 11.51
CA PRO A 66 -1.79 -11.52 12.03
C PRO A 66 -2.91 -11.46 10.99
N ILE A 67 -4.11 -11.11 11.45
CA ILE A 67 -5.18 -10.71 10.53
C ILE A 67 -4.92 -9.25 10.11
N TYR A 68 -4.63 -9.05 8.82
CA TYR A 68 -4.47 -7.72 8.25
C TYR A 68 -5.83 -7.14 7.87
N ARG A 69 -6.11 -5.91 8.32
CA ARG A 69 -7.24 -5.11 7.84
C ARG A 69 -6.74 -4.16 6.75
N VAL A 70 -7.04 -4.47 5.50
CA VAL A 70 -6.69 -3.63 4.35
C VAL A 70 -7.87 -2.72 4.02
N VAL A 71 -7.63 -1.42 3.88
CA VAL A 71 -8.65 -0.41 3.58
C VAL A 71 -8.31 0.27 2.25
N PRO A 72 -9.23 0.27 1.26
CA PRO A 72 -9.05 1.04 0.04
C PRO A 72 -8.87 2.52 0.40
N SER A 73 -7.80 3.12 -0.11
CA SER A 73 -7.42 4.48 0.27
C SER A 73 -6.97 5.28 -0.95
N ARG A 74 -7.10 6.60 -0.86
CA ARG A 74 -6.56 7.56 -1.83
C ARG A 74 -5.60 8.52 -1.12
N ALA A 75 -4.61 9.01 -1.87
CA ALA A 75 -3.66 9.99 -1.36
C ALA A 75 -4.25 11.40 -1.46
N GLU A 76 -4.45 12.06 -0.32
CA GLU A 76 -4.98 13.42 -0.22
C GLU A 76 -4.02 14.32 0.54
N ARG A 77 -4.05 15.63 0.26
CA ARG A 77 -3.23 16.58 1.02
C ARG A 77 -3.82 16.75 2.42
N LEU A 78 -2.96 16.81 3.42
CA LEU A 78 -3.36 16.91 4.82
C LEU A 78 -4.28 18.12 5.08
N VAL A 79 -3.98 19.25 4.43
CA VAL A 79 -4.74 20.50 4.56
C VAL A 79 -6.12 20.49 3.89
N ASP A 80 -6.39 19.51 3.03
CA ASP A 80 -7.68 19.37 2.36
C ASP A 80 -8.65 18.48 3.17
N LEU A 81 -8.18 17.92 4.29
CA LEU A 81 -8.95 17.00 5.12
C LEU A 81 -9.76 17.72 6.18
N ASP A 82 -10.97 17.20 6.42
CA ASP A 82 -11.75 17.57 7.60
C ASP A 82 -11.23 16.84 8.87
N GLU A 83 -11.73 17.25 10.04
CA GLU A 83 -11.31 16.69 11.34
C GLU A 83 -11.53 15.17 11.44
N SER A 84 -12.61 14.65 10.84
CA SER A 84 -12.90 13.21 10.87
C SER A 84 -11.91 12.43 10.01
N GLN A 85 -11.58 12.95 8.82
CA GLN A 85 -10.60 12.36 7.91
C GLN A 85 -9.18 12.44 8.47
N LEU A 86 -8.84 13.54 9.15
CA LEU A 86 -7.58 13.67 9.87
C LEU A 86 -7.46 12.58 10.94
N ALA A 87 -8.48 12.42 11.78
CA ALA A 87 -8.48 11.42 12.84
C ALA A 87 -8.33 9.99 12.28
N GLU A 88 -9.02 9.66 11.19
CA GLU A 88 -8.89 8.37 10.50
C GLU A 88 -7.48 8.14 9.91
N ALA A 89 -6.84 9.19 9.39
CA ALA A 89 -5.46 9.14 8.92
C ALA A 89 -4.42 9.12 10.07
N GLY A 90 -4.86 9.32 11.32
CA GLY A 90 -4.01 9.41 12.50
C GLY A 90 -3.34 10.78 12.66
N TYR A 91 -4.06 11.83 12.31
CA TYR A 91 -3.68 13.23 12.46
C TYR A 91 -4.78 13.99 13.21
N LEU A 92 -4.40 15.14 13.75
CA LEU A 92 -5.33 16.06 14.40
C LEU A 92 -4.89 17.50 14.17
N LEU A 93 -5.84 18.41 14.23
CA LEU A 93 -5.62 19.85 14.11
C LEU A 93 -5.81 20.48 15.49
N GLU A 94 -4.78 21.15 15.99
CA GLU A 94 -4.76 21.76 17.31
C GLU A 94 -4.35 23.23 17.25
N ILE A 95 -4.72 23.97 18.29
CA ILE A 95 -4.19 25.30 18.54
C ILE A 95 -3.03 25.17 19.52
N ASP A 96 -1.85 25.64 19.16
CA ASP A 96 -0.68 25.58 20.01
C ASP A 96 -0.69 26.70 21.09
N SER A 97 0.37 26.75 21.92
CA SER A 97 0.50 27.76 22.97
C SER A 97 0.60 29.20 22.45
N SER A 98 0.89 29.40 21.17
CA SER A 98 0.94 30.72 20.53
C SER A 98 -0.41 31.14 19.96
N GLY A 99 -1.40 30.24 19.90
CA GLY A 99 -2.69 30.48 19.28
C GLY A 99 -2.73 30.13 17.79
N GLU A 100 -1.68 29.49 17.24
CA GLU A 100 -1.62 29.08 15.85
C GLU A 100 -2.15 27.66 15.64
N LEU A 101 -2.76 27.42 14.48
CA LEU A 101 -3.25 26.11 14.08
C LEU A 101 -2.09 25.24 13.59
N VAL A 102 -1.89 24.08 14.21
CA VAL A 102 -0.85 23.12 13.90
C VAL A 102 -1.44 21.72 13.67
N TYR A 103 -0.90 21.00 12.69
CA TYR A 103 -1.23 19.61 12.46
C TYR A 103 -0.27 18.73 13.24
N ARG A 104 -0.80 17.71 13.92
CA ARG A 104 0.00 16.72 14.65
C ARG A 104 -0.27 15.33 14.15
N ASP A 105 0.76 14.49 14.14
CA ASP A 105 0.62 13.07 13.87
C ASP A 105 0.26 12.28 15.14
N ARG A 106 0.09 10.96 14.98
CA ARG A 106 -0.20 10.01 16.07
C ARG A 106 0.86 9.95 17.19
N ASN A 107 2.06 10.47 16.93
CA ASN A 107 3.15 10.52 17.89
C ASN A 107 3.25 11.91 18.56
N ASP A 108 2.20 12.73 18.44
CA ASP A 108 2.16 14.10 18.94
C ASP A 108 3.25 15.01 18.31
N SER A 109 3.75 14.64 17.13
CA SER A 109 4.77 15.42 16.42
C SER A 109 4.13 16.39 15.45
N VAL A 110 4.58 17.65 15.49
CA VAL A 110 4.10 18.72 14.59
C VAL A 110 4.55 18.43 13.16
N VAL A 111 3.61 18.47 12.23
CA VAL A 111 3.87 18.29 10.80
C VAL A 111 4.47 19.58 10.24
N ALA A 112 5.72 19.51 9.78
CA ALA A 112 6.49 20.68 9.34
C ALA A 112 5.95 21.33 8.04
N ASP A 113 5.46 20.55 7.09
CA ASP A 113 4.88 21.06 5.84
C ASP A 113 3.54 20.38 5.52
N PRO A 114 2.44 20.81 6.18
CA PRO A 114 1.11 20.25 5.94
C PRO A 114 0.63 20.40 4.49
N GLN A 115 1.10 21.43 3.78
CA GLN A 115 0.64 21.77 2.42
C GLN A 115 1.13 20.76 1.38
N SER A 116 2.34 20.23 1.55
CA SER A 116 2.90 19.19 0.67
C SER A 116 2.70 17.77 1.19
N THR A 117 2.37 17.61 2.48
CA THR A 117 2.15 16.29 3.10
C THR A 117 0.89 15.64 2.53
N LYS A 118 1.06 14.45 1.95
CA LYS A 118 -0.04 13.59 1.50
C LYS A 118 -0.20 12.40 2.42
N VAL A 119 -1.45 12.06 2.73
CA VAL A 119 -1.81 10.95 3.59
C VAL A 119 -2.84 10.06 2.92
N LEU A 120 -2.89 8.79 3.33
CA LEU A 120 -3.90 7.85 2.86
C LEU A 120 -5.20 8.06 3.65
N VAL A 121 -6.27 8.34 2.93
CA VAL A 121 -7.62 8.46 3.49
C VAL A 121 -8.49 7.36 2.91
N PRO A 122 -9.32 6.68 3.74
CA PRO A 122 -10.26 5.67 3.25
C PRO A 122 -11.13 6.20 2.10
N CYS A 123 -11.40 5.34 1.13
CA CYS A 123 -12.29 5.65 0.02
C CYS A 123 -13.24 4.48 -0.28
N LEU A 124 -14.22 4.72 -1.15
CA LEU A 124 -15.05 3.63 -1.65
C LEU A 124 -14.21 2.71 -2.53
N ASP A 125 -14.36 1.41 -2.34
CA ASP A 125 -13.65 0.42 -3.15
C ASP A 125 -14.24 0.37 -4.57
N PRO A 126 -13.51 0.81 -5.61
CA PRO A 126 -14.01 0.79 -6.98
C PRO A 126 -14.13 -0.62 -7.55
N ILE A 127 -13.46 -1.62 -6.95
CA ILE A 127 -13.34 -2.97 -7.48
C ILE A 127 -14.64 -3.77 -7.28
N PHE A 128 -15.52 -3.33 -6.38
CA PHE A 128 -16.85 -3.93 -6.19
C PHE A 128 -17.93 -3.38 -7.13
N HIS A 129 -17.63 -2.40 -7.99
CA HIS A 129 -18.65 -1.64 -8.75
C HIS A 129 -18.81 -1.96 -10.24
N GLN A 130 -18.19 -3.01 -10.78
CA GLN A 130 -18.48 -3.44 -12.17
C GLN A 130 -19.41 -4.66 -12.20
N PRO A 131 -20.73 -4.48 -12.42
CA PRO A 131 -21.50 -5.55 -13.04
C PRO A 131 -20.86 -5.81 -14.40
N ARG A 132 -20.42 -7.05 -14.61
CA ARG A 132 -19.91 -7.53 -15.90
C ARG A 132 -20.88 -7.11 -16.99
N ALA A 133 -20.49 -6.14 -17.83
CA ALA A 133 -21.16 -5.92 -19.09
C ALA A 133 -20.90 -7.18 -19.93
N ILE A 134 -21.87 -8.09 -19.91
CA ILE A 134 -21.93 -9.17 -20.89
C ILE A 134 -22.35 -8.48 -22.18
N SER A 135 -21.39 -8.11 -23.01
CA SER A 135 -21.70 -7.75 -24.40
C SER A 135 -21.99 -9.03 -25.19
N PRO A 136 -23.04 -9.03 -26.02
CA PRO A 136 -23.51 -10.19 -26.79
C PRO A 136 -22.55 -10.62 -27.91
#